data_AF-A0A9Q9UTE0-F1
#
_entry.id   AF-A0A9Q9UTE0-F1
#
_cell.length_a   1.000
_cell.length_b   1.000
_cell.length_c   1.000
_cell.angle_alpha   90.00
_cell.angle_beta   90.00
_cell.angle_gamma   90.00
#
_symmetry.space_group_name_H-M   'P 1'
#
loop_
_entity.id
_entity.type
_entity.pdbx_description
1 polymer ?
#
loop_
_entity_poly.entity_id
_entity_poly.type
_entity_poly.pdbx_seq_one_letter_code
_entity_poly.pdbx_strand_id
1 'polypeptide(L)' 'MPATSRARQRAAGAALPARRGDTKMKDLGPSAKSMARSMSEKSLEKMASTPVCGKPKHKHDA' A
#
# COMPACT_ATOMS: atom_id res chain seq x y z
N MET A 1 2.81 -16.97 -6.34
CA MET A 1 3.75 -15.93 -5.83
C MET A 1 2.94 -14.69 -5.44
N PRO A 2 2.95 -14.21 -4.18
CA PRO A 2 2.12 -13.08 -3.76
C PRO A 2 2.77 -11.77 -4.25
N ALA A 3 2.50 -11.38 -5.50
CA ALA A 3 3.00 -10.15 -6.10
C ALA A 3 2.15 -8.95 -5.64
N THR A 4 2.36 -8.50 -4.41
CA THR A 4 2.03 -7.13 -4.03
C THR A 4 2.87 -6.19 -4.90
N SER A 5 2.23 -5.58 -5.90
CA SER A 5 2.86 -4.60 -6.77
C SER A 5 3.46 -3.46 -5.94
N ARG A 6 4.62 -2.93 -6.37
CA ARG A 6 5.30 -1.79 -5.74
C ARG A 6 4.36 -0.59 -5.55
N ALA A 7 3.39 -0.41 -6.46
CA ALA A 7 2.36 0.62 -6.35
C ALA A 7 1.42 0.39 -5.15
N ARG A 8 1.00 -0.86 -4.91
CA ARG A 8 0.13 -1.22 -3.77
C ARG A 8 0.88 -1.09 -2.44
N GLN A 9 2.16 -1.42 -2.39
CA GLN A 9 2.97 -1.22 -1.19
C GLN A 9 3.13 0.27 -0.84
N ARG A 10 3.39 1.12 -1.84
CA ARG A 10 3.40 2.58 -1.65
C ARG A 10 2.05 3.11 -1.17
N ALA A 11 0.96 2.61 -1.76
CA ALA A 11 -0.38 2.95 -1.33
C ALA A 11 -0.67 2.48 0.11
N ALA A 12 -0.20 1.29 0.51
CA ALA A 12 -0.31 0.79 1.88
C ALA A 12 0.46 1.68 2.89
N GLY A 13 1.68 2.11 2.52
CA GLY A 13 2.48 3.02 3.32
C GLY A 13 1.82 4.38 3.52
N ALA A 14 1.18 4.93 2.48
CA ALA A 14 0.42 6.19 2.58
C ALA A 14 -0.93 6.02 3.31
N ALA A 15 -1.55 4.84 3.23
CA ALA A 15 -2.81 4.53 3.89
C ALA A 15 -2.66 4.34 5.40
N LEU A 16 -1.51 3.86 5.88
CA LEU A 16 -1.25 3.63 7.30
C LEU A 16 -1.41 4.89 8.17
N PRO A 17 -0.72 6.02 7.90
CA PRO A 17 -0.87 7.23 8.70
C PRO A 17 -2.25 7.88 8.52
N ALA A 18 -2.90 7.70 7.36
CA ALA A 18 -4.27 8.15 7.17
C ALA A 18 -5.31 7.35 7.97
N ARG A 19 -5.05 6.07 8.24
CA ARG A 19 -5.87 5.24 9.12
C ARG A 19 -5.64 5.58 10.60
N ARG A 20 -4.44 6.04 10.96
CA ARG A 20 -4.10 6.56 12.30
C ARG A 20 -4.67 7.96 12.57
N GLY A 21 -5.07 8.68 11.52
CA GLY A 21 -5.57 10.06 11.61
C GLY A 21 -4.49 11.12 11.46
N ASP A 22 -3.23 10.72 11.26
CA ASP A 22 -2.09 11.62 11.06
C ASP A 22 -2.13 12.30 9.67
N THR A 23 -2.75 11.66 8.69
CA THR A 23 -2.87 12.17 7.31
C THR A 23 -4.33 12.28 6.89
N LYS A 24 -4.70 13.36 6.21
CA LYS A 24 -6.08 13.53 5.74
C LYS A 24 -6.34 12.60 4.56
N MET A 25 -7.38 11.77 4.64
CA MET A 25 -7.76 10.85 3.55
C MET A 25 -7.96 11.58 2.21
N LYS A 26 -8.38 12.85 2.24
CA LYS A 26 -8.58 13.65 1.02
C LYS A 26 -7.31 13.81 0.18
N ASP A 27 -6.15 13.87 0.82
CA ASP A 27 -4.84 14.09 0.18
C ASP A 27 -4.21 12.78 -0.31
N LEU A 28 -4.83 11.63 0.00
CA LEU A 28 -4.41 10.33 -0.49
C LEU A 28 -4.91 10.05 -1.91
N GLY A 29 -4.07 9.37 -2.69
CA GLY A 29 -4.47 8.80 -3.98
C GLY A 29 -5.59 7.76 -3.84
N PRO A 30 -6.38 7.50 -4.90
CA PRO A 30 -7.59 6.67 -4.85
C PRO A 30 -7.36 5.28 -4.24
N SER A 31 -6.24 4.63 -4.61
CA SER A 31 -5.86 3.31 -4.07
C SER A 31 -5.55 3.36 -2.57
N ALA A 32 -4.81 4.37 -2.10
CA ALA A 32 -4.48 4.51 -0.68
C ALA A 32 -5.75 4.82 0.14
N LYS A 33 -6.66 5.62 -0.40
CA LYS A 33 -7.98 5.91 0.20
C LYS A 33 -8.82 4.64 0.36
N SER A 34 -8.89 3.82 -0.68
CA SER A 34 -9.60 2.54 -0.64
C SER A 34 -8.95 1.58 0.36
N MET A 35 -7.61 1.53 0.40
CA MET A 35 -6.88 0.68 1.35
C MET A 35 -7.04 1.15 2.79
N ALA A 36 -7.00 2.45 3.07
CA ALA A 36 -7.21 3.01 4.41
C ALA A 36 -8.62 2.72 4.96
N ARG A 37 -9.63 2.71 4.07
CA ARG A 37 -11.03 2.41 4.42
C ARG A 37 -11.31 0.91 4.57
N SER A 38 -10.78 0.09 3.69
CA SER A 38 -11.15 -1.34 3.59
C SER A 38 -10.18 -2.28 4.30
N MET A 39 -8.96 -1.84 4.63
CA MET A 39 -7.96 -2.67 5.31
C MET A 39 -7.73 -2.24 6.75
N SER A 40 -7.28 -3.19 7.57
CA SER A 40 -6.85 -2.92 8.93
C SER A 40 -5.42 -2.36 8.96
N GLU A 41 -5.09 -1.59 9.99
CA GLU A 41 -3.77 -0.97 10.16
C GLU A 41 -2.66 -2.01 10.16
N LYS A 42 -2.84 -3.13 10.89
CA LYS A 42 -1.91 -4.26 10.87
C LYS A 42 -1.70 -4.84 9.47
N SER A 43 -2.74 -4.86 8.65
CA SER A 43 -2.65 -5.35 7.27
C SER A 43 -1.91 -4.35 6.37
N LEU A 44 -2.19 -3.06 6.51
CA LEU A 44 -1.46 -1.97 5.82
C LEU A 44 0.02 -1.95 6.21
N GLU A 45 0.32 -2.13 7.49
CA GLU A 45 1.67 -2.19 8.04
C GLU A 45 2.43 -3.40 7.48
N LYS A 46 1.81 -4.58 7.50
CA LYS A 46 2.40 -5.79 6.90
C LYS A 46 2.69 -5.59 5.42
N MET A 47 1.79 -4.94 4.67
CA MET A 47 2.00 -4.64 3.25
C MET A 47 3.07 -3.57 3.01
N ALA A 48 3.15 -2.55 3.86
CA ALA A 48 4.16 -1.49 3.77
C ALA A 48 5.55 -2.02 4.10
N SER A 49 5.65 -2.90 5.10
CA SER A 49 6.89 -3.49 5.61
C SER A 49 7.41 -4.69 4.80
N THR A 50 6.63 -5.23 3.84
CA THR A 50 7.15 -6.34 3.02
C THR A 50 8.31 -5.89 2.14
N PRO A 51 9.52 -6.46 2.24
CA PRO A 51 10.64 -6.06 1.39
C PRO A 51 10.33 -6.30 -0.09
N VAL A 52 10.76 -5.38 -0.96
CA VAL A 52 10.55 -5.42 -2.42
C VAL A 52 11.45 -6.46 -3.11
N CYS A 53 12.10 -7.37 -2.36
CA CYS A 53 13.07 -8.31 -2.90
C CYS A 53 12.47 -9.14 -4.05
N GLY A 54 13.04 -8.96 -5.25
CA GLY A 54 12.84 -9.83 -6.41
C GLY A 54 11.60 -9.60 -7.27
N LYS A 55 10.79 -8.55 -7.07
CA LYS A 55 9.58 -8.33 -7.90
C LYS A 55 9.84 -7.38 -9.07
N PRO A 56 9.59 -7.78 -10.33
CA PRO A 56 9.72 -6.88 -11.47
C PRO A 56 8.79 -5.68 -11.32
N LYS A 57 9.28 -4.48 -11.69
CA LYS A 57 8.54 -3.22 -11.62
C LYS A 57 7.37 -3.14 -12.61
N HIS A 58 7.28 -4.06 -13.58
CA HIS A 58 6.29 -4.09 -14.66
C HIS A 58 5.73 -5.50 -14.89
N LYS A 59 4.42 -5.60 -15.21
CA LYS A 59 3.80 -6.82 -15.78
C LYS A 59 4.02 -6.87 -17.30
N HIS A 60 5.28 -6.73 -17.75
CA HIS A 60 5.63 -6.82 -19.17
C HIS A 60 7.04 -7.37 -19.45
N ASP A 61 7.65 -8.06 -18.48
CA ASP A 61 8.91 -8.78 -18.67
C ASP A 61 8.76 -10.17 -18.04
N ALA A 62 8.15 -11.08 -18.81
CA ALA A 62 8.26 -12.54 -18.81
C ALA A 62 7.09 -13.13 -19.63
#